data_AF-A0A0E3WEX6-F1
#
_entry.id   AF-A0A0E3WEX6-F1
#
_cell.length_a   1.000
_cell.length_b   1.000
_cell.length_c   1.000
_cell.angle_alpha   90.00
_cell.angle_beta   90.00
_cell.angle_gamma   90.00
#
_symmetry.space_group_name_H-M   'P 1'
#
loop_
_entity.id
_entity.type
_entity.pdbx_description
1 polymer ?
#
loop_
_entity_poly.entity_id
_entity_poly.type
_entity_poly.pdbx_seq_one_letter_code
_entity_poly.pdbx_strand_id
1 'polypeptide(L)'
;MHLTNKEILKKLLSYSQELREHYELYQLLLFHFQKKQAEHFFDLIEELLPSVNPIFQTIFKTFLKDKDKIINALELPYSNAKLDATNNLIKVIKRNAFGFRNFDNFKLRILIALNIKKKRTKLVLSRL
;
A
#
# COMPACT_ATOMS: atom_id res chain seq x y z
N MET A 1 26.26 10.99 24.76
CA MET A 1 25.87 9.56 24.66
C MET A 1 24.75 9.48 23.63
N HIS A 2 24.99 8.88 22.45
CA HIS A 2 23.96 8.70 21.43
C HIS A 2 23.21 7.40 21.72
N LEU A 3 21.90 7.47 21.96
CA LEU A 3 21.05 6.28 22.03
C LEU A 3 20.85 5.70 20.63
N THR A 4 20.81 4.38 20.54
CA THR A 4 20.38 3.66 19.33
C THR A 4 18.87 3.78 19.14
N ASN A 5 18.38 3.64 17.89
CA ASN A 5 16.94 3.67 17.58
C ASN A 5 16.14 2.66 18.42
N LYS A 6 16.74 1.51 18.75
CA LYS A 6 16.11 0.47 19.57
C LYS A 6 15.93 0.92 21.02
N GLU A 7 16.92 1.63 21.58
CA GLU A 7 16.85 2.17 22.93
C GLU A 7 15.86 3.34 23.01
N ILE A 8 15.83 4.21 21.99
CA ILE A 8 14.83 5.27 21.88
C ILE A 8 13.43 4.68 21.86
N LEU A 9 13.19 3.66 21.02
CA LEU A 9 11.90 2.98 20.96
C LEU A 9 11.51 2.39 22.32
N LYS A 10 12.40 1.63 22.98
CA LYS A 10 12.11 1.06 24.30
C LYS A 10 11.74 2.13 25.32
N LYS A 11 12.45 3.26 25.30
CA LYS A 11 12.16 4.40 26.17
C LYS A 11 10.78 5.01 25.87
N LEU A 12 10.44 5.20 24.60
CA LEU A 12 9.11 5.71 24.20
C LEU A 12 7.98 4.77 24.63
N LEU A 13 8.14 3.46 24.43
CA LEU A 13 7.16 2.46 24.83
C LEU A 13 7.05 2.33 26.36
N SER A 14 8.07 2.72 27.12
CA SER A 14 8.01 2.73 28.59
C SER A 14 7.11 3.85 29.14
N TYR A 15 6.79 4.88 28.35
CA TYR A 15 5.99 6.01 28.80
C TYR A 15 4.49 5.78 28.81
N SER A 16 3.99 4.80 28.04
CA SER A 16 2.56 4.51 27.97
C SER A 16 2.34 3.04 27.65
N GLN A 17 1.63 2.36 28.54
CA GLN A 17 1.21 0.97 28.36
C GLN A 17 0.29 0.83 27.14
N GLU A 18 -0.63 1.77 26.94
CA GLU A 18 -1.51 1.80 25.77
C GLU A 18 -0.69 1.93 24.46
N LEU A 19 0.31 2.82 24.42
CA LEU A 19 1.17 2.94 23.23
C LEU A 19 1.93 1.64 22.95
N ARG A 20 2.38 0.98 24.02
CA ARG A 20 3.09 -0.30 23.92
C ARG A 20 2.21 -1.39 23.34
N GLU A 21 0.99 -1.56 23.84
CA GLU A 21 0.03 -2.56 23.37
C GLU A 21 -0.29 -2.38 21.88
N HIS A 22 -0.57 -1.14 21.46
CA HIS A 22 -0.85 -0.83 20.05
C HIS A 22 0.38 -1.06 19.15
N TYR A 23 1.58 -0.73 19.63
CA TYR A 23 2.81 -1.01 18.92
C TYR A 23 3.02 -2.52 18.75
N GLU A 24 2.87 -3.30 19.82
CA GLU A 24 3.03 -4.76 19.79
C GLU A 24 2.01 -5.42 18.85
N LEU A 25 0.74 -4.99 18.89
CA LEU A 25 -0.29 -5.41 17.95
C LEU A 25 0.10 -5.12 16.48
N TYR A 26 0.55 -3.90 16.20
CA TYR A 26 1.00 -3.53 14.86
C TYR A 26 2.18 -4.39 14.40
N GLN A 27 3.17 -4.65 15.27
CA GLN A 27 4.32 -5.48 14.94
C GLN A 27 3.90 -6.94 14.66
N LEU A 28 2.94 -7.47 15.41
CA LEU A 28 2.44 -8.82 15.20
C LEU A 28 1.69 -8.95 13.86
N LEU A 29 0.82 -7.98 13.55
CA LEU A 29 0.16 -7.89 12.23
C LEU A 29 1.19 -7.78 11.09
N LEU A 30 2.19 -6.91 11.25
CA LEU A 30 3.25 -6.74 10.26
C LEU A 30 4.05 -8.04 10.06
N PHE A 31 4.33 -8.78 11.13
CA PHE A 31 5.01 -10.06 11.06
C PHE A 31 4.23 -11.07 10.21
N HIS A 32 2.94 -11.31 10.51
CA HIS A 32 2.12 -12.24 9.73
C HIS A 32 2.01 -11.82 8.27
N PHE A 33 1.87 -10.51 8.01
CA PHE A 33 1.83 -9.97 6.65
C PHE A 33 3.14 -10.23 5.90
N GLN A 34 4.30 -9.93 6.49
CA GLN A 34 5.61 -10.16 5.86
C GLN A 34 5.92 -11.65 5.64
N LYS A 35 5.43 -12.52 6.53
CA LYS A 35 5.54 -13.97 6.41
C LYS A 35 4.50 -14.57 5.48
N LYS A 36 3.62 -13.76 4.87
CA LYS A 36 2.52 -14.21 4.00
C LYS A 36 1.58 -15.22 4.69
N GLN A 37 1.42 -15.08 6.00
CA GLN A 37 0.53 -15.92 6.81
C GLN A 37 -0.86 -15.27 6.86
N ALA A 38 -1.60 -15.35 5.76
CA ALA A 38 -2.86 -14.64 5.61
C ALA A 38 -3.93 -15.09 6.62
N GLU A 39 -4.02 -16.39 6.90
CA GLU A 39 -4.94 -16.97 7.88
C GLU A 39 -4.71 -16.35 9.28
N HIS A 40 -3.50 -16.50 9.83
CA HIS A 40 -3.14 -15.90 11.12
C HIS A 40 -3.31 -14.37 11.17
N PHE A 41 -3.08 -13.67 10.07
CA PHE A 41 -3.30 -12.23 9.99
C PHE A 41 -4.79 -11.87 10.18
N PHE A 42 -5.69 -12.59 9.52
CA PHE A 42 -7.12 -12.33 9.61
C PHE A 42 -7.74 -12.89 10.89
N ASP A 43 -7.29 -14.05 11.39
CA ASP A 43 -7.73 -14.61 12.66
C ASP A 43 -7.48 -13.61 13.80
N LEU A 44 -6.27 -13.03 13.85
CA LEU A 44 -5.91 -12.01 14.84
C LEU A 44 -6.78 -10.76 14.73
N ILE A 45 -7.14 -10.34 13.50
CA ILE A 45 -8.03 -9.19 13.27
C ILE A 45 -9.44 -9.49 13.77
N GLU A 46 -9.98 -10.67 13.44
CA GLU A 46 -11.34 -11.08 13.81
C GLU A 46 -11.45 -11.28 15.34
N GLU A 47 -10.45 -11.88 15.97
CA GLU A 47 -10.36 -12.08 17.42
C GLU A 47 -10.36 -10.74 18.18
N LEU A 48 -9.56 -9.78 17.73
CA LEU A 48 -9.37 -8.51 18.44
C LEU A 48 -10.41 -7.45 18.08
N LEU A 49 -11.15 -7.59 16.99
CA LEU A 49 -12.14 -6.60 16.53
C LEU A 49 -13.14 -6.13 17.61
N PRO A 50 -13.67 -7.00 18.51
CA PRO A 50 -14.65 -6.58 19.52
C PRO A 50 -14.07 -5.67 20.61
N SER A 51 -12.79 -5.83 20.95
CA SER A 51 -12.15 -5.19 22.12
C SER A 51 -11.04 -4.19 21.76
N VAL A 52 -10.59 -4.16 20.50
CA VAL A 52 -9.53 -3.25 20.06
C VAL A 52 -10.01 -1.80 20.09
N ASN A 53 -9.05 -0.89 20.29
CA ASN A 53 -9.29 0.55 20.27
C ASN A 53 -10.08 0.99 19.00
N PRO A 54 -11.06 1.91 19.12
CA PRO A 54 -11.90 2.34 18.01
C PRO A 54 -11.17 2.78 16.73
N ILE A 55 -9.95 3.33 16.87
CA ILE A 55 -9.12 3.71 15.72
C ILE A 55 -8.79 2.49 14.86
N PHE A 56 -8.45 1.37 15.49
CA PHE A 56 -8.13 0.12 14.79
C PHE A 56 -9.38 -0.59 14.28
N GLN A 57 -10.54 -0.44 14.93
CA GLN A 57 -11.77 -1.08 14.46
C GLN A 57 -12.13 -0.70 13.04
N THR A 58 -11.97 0.58 12.67
CA THR A 58 -12.22 1.05 11.29
C THR A 58 -11.26 0.38 10.31
N ILE A 59 -9.97 0.33 10.65
CA ILE A 59 -8.93 -0.28 9.82
C ILE A 59 -9.21 -1.78 9.64
N PHE A 60 -9.54 -2.48 10.72
CA PHE A 60 -9.84 -3.91 10.74
C PHE A 60 -11.07 -4.22 9.89
N LYS A 61 -12.14 -3.43 10.00
CA LYS A 61 -13.32 -3.54 9.14
C LYS A 61 -12.96 -3.35 7.66
N THR A 62 -12.07 -2.41 7.33
CA THR A 62 -11.58 -2.24 5.96
C THR A 62 -10.80 -3.46 5.48
N PHE A 63 -9.90 -4.01 6.31
CA PHE A 63 -9.17 -5.23 5.96
C PHE A 63 -10.09 -6.42 5.72
N LEU A 64 -11.11 -6.62 6.58
CA LEU A 64 -12.10 -7.68 6.40
C LEU A 64 -12.94 -7.48 5.14
N LYS A 65 -13.34 -6.24 4.83
CA LYS A 65 -14.08 -5.91 3.60
C LYS A 65 -13.27 -6.24 2.34
N ASP A 66 -11.96 -6.05 2.37
CA ASP A 66 -11.06 -6.28 1.24
C ASP A 66 -10.22 -7.57 1.41
N LYS A 67 -10.68 -8.52 2.23
CA LYS A 67 -9.96 -9.76 2.61
C LYS A 67 -9.39 -10.50 1.40
N ASP A 68 -10.22 -10.80 0.41
CA ASP A 68 -9.80 -11.51 -0.80
C ASP A 68 -8.68 -10.79 -1.56
N LYS A 69 -8.72 -9.45 -1.63
CA LYS A 69 -7.69 -8.66 -2.32
C LYS A 69 -6.37 -8.71 -1.57
N ILE A 70 -6.42 -8.66 -0.25
CA ILE A 70 -5.24 -8.73 0.62
C ILE A 70 -4.62 -10.12 0.55
N ILE A 71 -5.42 -11.19 0.61
CA ILE A 71 -4.96 -12.57 0.43
C ILE A 71 -4.26 -12.72 -0.93
N ASN A 72 -4.91 -12.26 -2.01
CA ASN A 72 -4.32 -12.28 -3.34
C ASN A 72 -2.98 -11.51 -3.39
N ALA A 73 -2.87 -10.38 -2.71
CA ALA A 73 -1.62 -9.61 -2.65
C ALA A 73 -0.49 -10.34 -1.89
N LEU A 74 -0.83 -11.18 -0.92
CA LEU A 74 0.14 -11.99 -0.16
C LEU A 74 0.59 -13.23 -0.95
N GLU A 75 -0.33 -13.89 -1.63
CA GLU A 75 -0.08 -15.16 -2.32
C GLU A 75 0.55 -14.97 -3.70
N LEU A 76 0.06 -13.99 -4.48
CA LEU A 76 0.51 -13.81 -5.84
C LEU A 76 1.91 -13.19 -5.89
N PRO A 77 2.74 -13.55 -6.89
CA PRO A 77 4.07 -12.98 -7.07
C PRO A 77 4.06 -11.56 -7.68
N TYR A 78 2.88 -10.95 -7.83
CA TYR A 78 2.75 -9.66 -8.49
C TYR A 78 3.31 -8.53 -7.61
N SER A 79 4.17 -7.69 -8.19
CA SER A 79 4.73 -6.52 -7.52
C SER A 79 4.17 -5.22 -8.11
N ASN A 80 3.79 -4.30 -7.23
CA ASN A 80 3.41 -2.93 -7.61
C ASN A 80 4.59 -2.10 -8.13
N ALA A 81 5.83 -2.59 -8.08
CA ALA A 81 7.03 -1.85 -8.47
C ALA A 81 6.93 -1.21 -9.85
N LYS A 82 6.35 -1.92 -10.85
CA LYS A 82 6.17 -1.39 -12.20
C LYS A 82 5.15 -0.24 -12.25
N LEU A 83 4.06 -0.35 -11.50
CA LEU A 83 3.04 0.69 -11.39
C LEU A 83 3.60 1.91 -10.65
N ASP A 84 4.34 1.70 -9.57
CA ASP A 84 4.96 2.78 -8.78
C ASP A 84 6.03 3.53 -9.58
N ALA A 85 6.87 2.81 -10.33
CA ALA A 85 7.83 3.42 -11.24
C ALA A 85 7.13 4.32 -12.28
N THR A 86 6.01 3.84 -12.84
CA THR A 86 5.20 4.59 -13.80
C THR A 86 4.57 5.84 -13.15
N ASN A 87 3.98 5.70 -11.98
CA ASN A 87 3.37 6.81 -11.23
C ASN A 87 4.42 7.88 -10.86
N ASN A 88 5.61 7.47 -10.45
CA ASN A 88 6.70 8.38 -10.13
C ASN A 88 7.18 9.14 -11.37
N LEU A 89 7.32 8.47 -12.52
CA LEU A 89 7.64 9.13 -13.79
C LEU A 89 6.60 10.18 -14.16
N ILE A 90 5.30 9.85 -14.06
CA ILE A 90 4.19 10.77 -14.34
C ILE A 90 4.27 12.01 -13.41
N LYS A 91 4.53 11.79 -12.12
CA LYS A 91 4.72 12.88 -11.14
C LYS A 91 5.90 13.78 -11.49
N VAL A 92 7.03 13.20 -11.90
CA VAL A 92 8.23 13.94 -12.36
C VAL A 92 7.91 14.77 -13.61
N ILE A 93 7.23 14.19 -14.60
CA ILE A 93 6.82 14.91 -15.82
C ILE A 93 5.92 16.10 -15.48
N LYS A 94 4.92 15.90 -14.61
CA LYS A 94 4.00 16.96 -14.18
C LYS A 94 4.75 18.08 -13.45
N ARG A 95 5.69 17.73 -12.56
CA ARG A 95 6.51 18.70 -11.80
C ARG A 95 7.43 19.51 -12.70
N ASN A 96 8.13 18.87 -13.62
CA ASN A 96 9.09 19.54 -14.51
C ASN A 96 8.42 20.48 -15.52
N ALA A 97 7.16 20.21 -15.89
CA ALA A 97 6.39 21.08 -16.77
C ALA A 97 5.69 22.23 -16.03
N PHE A 98 5.76 22.29 -14.70
CA PHE A 98 4.94 23.18 -13.87
C PHE A 98 3.43 23.03 -14.14
N GLY A 99 3.01 21.79 -14.42
CA GLY A 99 1.64 21.47 -14.86
C GLY A 99 1.45 21.53 -16.38
N PHE A 100 0.32 21.01 -16.84
CA PHE A 100 -0.07 21.04 -18.25
C PHE A 100 -1.43 21.70 -18.38
N ARG A 101 -1.54 22.69 -19.26
CA ARG A 101 -2.84 23.33 -19.58
C ARG A 101 -3.75 22.40 -20.38
N ASN A 102 -3.16 21.56 -21.24
CA ASN A 102 -3.87 20.62 -22.10
C ASN A 102 -3.55 19.17 -21.67
N PHE A 103 -4.58 18.40 -21.35
CA PHE A 103 -4.44 17.03 -20.87
C PHE A 103 -3.94 16.05 -21.94
N ASP A 104 -4.26 16.27 -23.21
CA ASP A 104 -3.76 15.43 -24.30
C ASP A 104 -2.26 15.62 -24.53
N ASN A 105 -1.75 16.83 -24.37
CA ASN A 105 -0.31 17.09 -24.37
C ASN A 105 0.40 16.38 -23.19
N PHE A 106 -0.25 16.33 -22.02
CA PHE A 106 0.25 15.59 -20.87
C PHE A 106 0.31 14.08 -21.15
N LYS A 107 -0.78 13.49 -21.66
CA LYS A 107 -0.81 12.08 -22.07
C LYS A 107 0.27 11.77 -23.10
N LEU A 108 0.42 12.61 -24.12
CA LEU A 108 1.40 12.41 -25.17
C LEU A 108 2.82 12.42 -24.60
N ARG A 109 3.12 13.34 -23.69
CA ARG A 109 4.42 13.38 -23.00
C ARG A 109 4.69 12.13 -22.17
N ILE A 110 3.69 11.61 -21.46
CA ILE A 110 3.79 10.36 -20.70
C ILE A 110 4.07 9.17 -21.63
N LEU A 111 3.31 9.04 -22.73
CA LEU A 111 3.49 7.95 -23.70
C LEU A 111 4.87 7.96 -24.35
N ILE A 112 5.37 9.15 -24.71
CA ILE A 112 6.73 9.32 -25.24
C ILE A 112 7.77 8.91 -24.20
N ALA A 113 7.64 9.37 -22.96
CA ALA A 113 8.60 9.07 -21.89
C ALA A 113 8.64 7.57 -21.53
N LEU A 114 7.50 6.89 -21.60
CA LEU A 114 7.41 5.43 -21.42
C LEU A 114 7.87 4.65 -22.65
N ASN A 115 8.24 5.33 -23.75
CA ASN A 115 8.56 4.74 -25.05
C ASN A 115 7.50 3.72 -25.52
N ILE A 116 6.24 3.94 -25.14
CA ILE A 116 5.14 3.09 -25.55
C ILE A 116 4.76 3.52 -26.96
N LYS A 117 5.19 2.74 -27.96
CA LYS A 117 4.66 2.90 -29.32
C LYS A 117 3.14 2.71 -29.22
N LYS A 118 2.38 3.71 -29.66
CA LYS A 118 0.93 3.56 -29.87
C LYS A 118 0.74 2.53 -30.98
N LYS A 119 0.71 1.24 -30.65
CA LYS A 119 0.25 0.22 -31.59
C LYS A 119 -1.14 0.69 -32.03
N ARG A 120 -1.35 0.85 -33.35
CA ARG A 120 -2.70 0.96 -33.90
C ARG A 120 -3.40 -0.37 -33.62
N THR A 121 -3.96 -0.53 -32.43
CA THR A 121 -4.98 -1.55 -32.22
C THR A 121 -6.16 -1.10 -33.07
N LYS A 122 -6.38 -1.77 -34.21
CA LYS A 122 -7.69 -1.75 -34.84
C LYS A 122 -8.66 -2.15 -33.74
N LEU A 123 -9.58 -1.26 -33.37
CA LEU A 123 -10.78 -1.64 -32.62
C LEU A 123 -11.49 -2.65 -33.51
N VAL A 124 -11.20 -3.94 -33.29
CA VAL A 124 -12.08 -4.99 -33.78
C VAL A 124 -13.30 -4.88 -32.89
N LEU A 125 -14.27 -4.10 -33.37
CA LEU A 125 -15.66 -4.19 -32.93
C LEU A 125 -16.15 -5.58 -33.33
N SER A 126 -15.78 -6.59 -32.56
CA SER A 126 -16.40 -7.90 -32.63
C SER A 126 -17.29 -8.06 -31.41
N ARG A 127 -18.59 -8.18 -31.71
CA ARG A 127 -19.74 -8.52 -30.85
C ARG A 127 -20.59 -7.33 -30.40
N LEU A 128 -21.45 -6.89 -31.34
CA LEU A 128 -22.89 -6.84 -31.05
C LEU A 128 -23.37 -8.25 -30.67
#